data_AF-A0A0D2LU80-F1
#
_entry.id   AF-A0A0D2LU80-F1
#
_cell.length_a   1.000
_cell.length_b   1.000
_cell.length_c   1.000
_cell.angle_alpha   90.00
_cell.angle_beta   90.00
_cell.angle_gamma   90.00
#
_symmetry.space_group_name_H-M   'P 1'
#
loop_
_entity.id
_entity.type
_entity.pdbx_description
1 polymer ?
#
loop_
_entity_poly.entity_id
_entity_poly.type
_entity_poly.pdbx_seq_one_letter_code
_entity_poly.pdbx_strand_id
1 'polypeptide(L)'
;DPQFAPLRRALAVWGLTADDIGILSFHGTSTGTNEENETHIWNVIFTTLSRTPGNAVPIMAQKSPLGHAKGGSAAWQAARLLQTVITGIIPRDRNSDNTDSHFQDKQYLMFPSITIHTDGIRASVMSSFGFGQVDGTALVVHPRYLFGALEPTYYEEYRKRNRVRGLQSYKATSEMMIKHSLVKIKEHPPYQGDMEGTVLLNSMARASFDPKTGKYSFQSKLATSPPIDAVNVKAVSEIFDANAFSETSPLGVGVDQELISSVPSHNRTFLARNFTGAEISYCRSQPSPPSSFAARWVGKEAVYKSLGVKSKGAAAAMKDIEILNGASGAPTVRLHGEAKAKASERGVSKVLISPSHS
;
A
#
# COMPACT_ATOMS: atom_id res chain seq x y z
N ASP A 1 -9.52 22.28 -0.19
CA ASP A 1 -10.19 22.86 0.97
C ASP A 1 -9.26 23.87 1.66
N PRO A 2 -9.58 25.17 1.66
CA PRO A 2 -8.77 26.23 2.27
C PRO A 2 -8.75 26.18 3.81
N GLN A 3 -9.67 25.46 4.47
CA GLN A 3 -9.74 25.40 5.93
C GLN A 3 -8.62 24.54 6.56
N PHE A 4 -7.97 23.69 5.77
CA PHE A 4 -6.94 22.78 6.24
C PHE A 4 -5.59 23.13 5.65
N ALA A 5 -4.64 23.50 6.52
CA ALA A 5 -3.25 23.69 6.14
C ALA A 5 -2.68 22.44 5.43
N PRO A 6 -1.80 22.57 4.41
CA PRO A 6 -1.23 21.43 3.70
C PRO A 6 -0.59 20.39 4.61
N LEU A 7 0.17 20.82 5.63
CA LEU A 7 0.81 19.92 6.60
C LEU A 7 -0.22 19.12 7.42
N ARG A 8 -1.31 19.77 7.86
CA ARG A 8 -2.42 19.09 8.56
C ARG A 8 -3.08 18.03 7.67
N ARG A 9 -3.34 18.35 6.40
CA ARG A 9 -3.92 17.39 5.45
C ARG A 9 -3.01 16.19 5.22
N ALA A 10 -1.71 16.42 5.04
CA ALA A 10 -0.74 15.35 4.79
C ALA A 10 -0.66 14.36 5.96
N LEU A 11 -0.76 14.85 7.20
CA LEU A 11 -0.85 14.02 8.41
C LEU A 11 -2.21 13.28 8.50
N ALA A 12 -3.31 13.98 8.24
CA ALA A 12 -4.66 13.46 8.41
C ALA A 12 -4.97 12.26 7.48
N VAL A 13 -4.34 12.16 6.30
CA VAL A 13 -4.44 10.99 5.41
C VAL A 13 -4.08 9.69 6.14
N TRP A 14 -3.19 9.77 7.13
CA TRP A 14 -2.71 8.64 7.92
C TRP A 14 -3.30 8.60 9.34
N GLY A 15 -4.32 9.41 9.62
CA GLY A 15 -4.91 9.55 10.96
C GLY A 15 -4.00 10.25 11.96
N LEU A 16 -3.06 11.08 11.49
CA LEU A 16 -2.11 11.80 12.33
C LEU A 16 -2.47 13.28 12.49
N THR A 17 -1.96 13.86 13.57
CA THR A 17 -2.11 15.27 13.97
C THR A 17 -0.75 15.95 14.08
N ALA A 18 -0.73 17.27 14.32
CA ALA A 18 0.51 18.00 14.55
C ALA A 18 1.31 17.49 15.76
N ASP A 19 0.63 16.90 16.75
CA ASP A 19 1.26 16.31 17.93
C ASP A 19 2.05 15.03 17.61
N ASP A 20 1.78 14.39 16.47
CA ASP A 20 2.46 13.17 16.03
C ASP A 20 3.79 13.44 15.30
N ILE A 21 4.12 14.72 15.04
CA ILE A 21 5.44 15.11 14.57
C ILE A 21 6.40 15.00 15.77
N GLY A 22 7.21 13.95 15.77
CA GLY A 22 8.11 13.61 16.88
C GLY A 22 9.54 14.14 16.74
N ILE A 23 9.90 14.70 15.59
CA ILE A 23 11.24 15.28 15.35
C ILE A 23 11.18 16.31 14.21
N LEU A 24 11.91 17.40 14.37
CA LEU A 24 12.21 18.36 13.30
C LEU A 24 13.69 18.31 12.92
N SER A 25 13.99 18.03 11.65
CA SER A 25 15.33 18.22 11.10
C SER A 25 15.45 19.65 10.58
N PHE A 26 16.23 20.46 11.27
CA PHE A 26 16.47 21.84 10.89
C PHE A 26 17.49 21.92 9.76
N HIS A 27 17.37 22.97 8.97
CA HIS A 27 18.43 23.45 8.11
C HIS A 27 19.63 23.80 8.99
N GLY A 28 19.45 24.59 10.05
CA GLY A 28 20.43 24.75 11.13
C GLY A 28 21.85 25.07 10.64
N THR A 29 22.05 26.24 10.03
CA THR A 29 23.36 26.64 9.47
C THR A 29 24.32 27.26 10.49
N SER A 30 23.90 27.39 11.74
CA SER A 30 24.65 28.08 12.79
C SER A 30 24.89 29.56 12.47
N THR A 31 23.97 30.18 11.72
CA THR A 31 23.96 31.62 11.46
C THR A 31 22.78 32.26 12.20
N GLY A 32 22.99 33.41 12.84
CA GLY A 32 21.96 34.04 13.68
C GLY A 32 20.65 34.28 12.93
N THR A 33 20.71 34.74 11.68
CA THR A 33 19.53 34.96 10.84
C THR A 33 18.79 33.66 10.49
N ASN A 34 19.50 32.57 10.21
CA ASN A 34 18.85 31.29 9.92
C ASN A 34 18.16 30.73 11.16
N GLU A 35 18.87 30.66 12.29
CA GLU A 35 18.31 30.06 13.51
C GLU A 35 17.12 30.85 14.03
N GLU A 36 17.17 32.19 13.98
CA GLU A 36 16.02 33.01 14.35
C GLU A 36 14.81 32.76 13.43
N ASN A 37 15.03 32.79 12.12
CA ASN A 37 13.95 32.57 11.16
C ASN A 37 13.33 31.16 11.28
N GLU A 38 14.17 30.14 11.33
CA GLU A 38 13.74 28.74 11.33
C GLU A 38 13.02 28.36 12.63
N THR A 39 13.54 28.79 13.78
CA THR A 39 12.86 28.58 15.07
C THR A 39 11.54 29.35 15.15
N HIS A 40 11.50 30.60 14.68
CA HIS A 40 10.28 31.41 14.63
C HIS A 40 9.19 30.75 13.78
N ILE A 41 9.51 30.39 12.54
CA ILE A 41 8.55 29.79 11.60
C ILE A 41 7.95 28.50 12.17
N TRP A 42 8.77 27.59 12.71
CA TRP A 42 8.24 26.33 13.25
C TRP A 42 7.38 26.53 14.49
N ASN A 43 7.74 27.48 15.36
CA ASN A 43 6.90 27.81 16.52
C ASN A 43 5.55 28.39 16.09
N VAL A 44 5.52 29.26 15.07
CA VAL A 44 4.28 29.80 14.49
C VAL A 44 3.46 28.72 13.80
N ILE A 45 4.09 27.82 13.03
CA ILE A 45 3.41 26.70 12.37
C ILE A 45 2.72 25.82 13.41
N PHE A 46 3.41 25.41 14.48
CA PHE A 46 2.79 24.57 15.51
C PHE A 46 1.70 25.27 16.29
N THR A 47 1.87 26.57 16.56
CA THR A 47 0.81 27.40 17.15
C THR A 47 -0.44 27.39 16.25
N THR A 48 -0.25 27.63 14.96
CA THR A 48 -1.33 27.68 13.95
C THR A 48 -2.01 26.31 13.76
N LEU A 49 -1.23 25.23 13.85
CA LEU A 49 -1.75 23.88 13.77
C LEU A 49 -2.37 23.37 15.07
N SER A 50 -2.41 24.20 16.12
CA SER A 50 -2.95 23.88 17.43
C SER A 50 -2.24 22.68 18.07
N ARG A 51 -0.91 22.62 17.95
CA ARG A 51 -0.10 21.64 18.68
C ARG A 51 -0.33 21.82 20.18
N THR A 52 -0.40 20.73 20.92
CA THR A 52 -0.72 20.77 22.35
C THR A 52 0.39 21.49 23.13
N PRO A 53 0.08 22.52 23.94
CA PRO A 53 1.08 23.17 24.79
C PRO A 53 1.81 22.16 25.69
N GLY A 54 3.14 22.28 25.77
CA GLY A 54 3.99 21.32 26.49
C GLY A 54 4.43 20.10 25.68
N ASN A 55 3.83 19.85 24.50
CA ASN A 55 4.31 18.83 23.55
C ASN A 55 5.44 19.38 22.66
N ALA A 56 6.55 19.80 23.27
CA ALA A 56 7.70 20.33 22.53
C ALA A 56 8.34 19.23 21.67
N VAL A 57 8.69 19.56 20.43
CA VAL A 57 9.35 18.63 19.51
C VAL A 57 10.87 18.78 19.59
N PRO A 58 11.63 17.70 19.74
CA PRO A 58 13.08 17.76 19.61
C PRO A 58 13.47 18.20 18.20
N ILE A 59 14.48 19.06 18.13
CA ILE A 59 15.10 19.49 16.88
C ILE A 59 16.42 18.75 16.65
N MET A 60 16.80 18.62 15.38
CA MET A 60 18.04 18.02 14.95
C MET A 60 18.73 18.92 13.93
N ALA A 61 19.90 19.46 14.28
CA ALA A 61 20.74 20.25 13.39
C ALA A 61 21.97 19.42 12.98
N GLN A 62 21.97 18.85 11.77
CA GLN A 62 23.07 17.97 11.34
C GLN A 62 24.33 18.68 10.86
N LYS A 63 24.23 19.98 10.56
CA LYS A 63 25.38 20.74 10.05
C LYS A 63 26.39 21.03 11.15
N SER A 64 25.99 20.92 12.41
CA SER A 64 26.88 20.99 13.56
C SER A 64 28.09 20.04 13.41
N PRO A 65 27.92 18.72 13.18
CA PRO A 65 29.06 17.83 12.91
C PRO A 65 29.50 17.73 11.44
N LEU A 66 28.61 17.96 10.47
CA LEU A 66 28.90 17.69 9.04
C LEU A 66 29.29 18.92 8.22
N GLY A 67 29.13 20.12 8.78
CA GLY A 67 29.19 21.36 8.02
C GLY A 67 28.04 21.51 7.02
N HIS A 68 28.13 22.55 6.17
CA HIS A 68 27.11 22.87 5.19
C HIS A 68 27.54 22.50 3.76
N ALA A 69 27.00 21.40 3.23
CA ALA A 69 27.28 20.90 1.87
C ALA A 69 26.48 21.59 0.74
N LYS A 70 26.03 22.84 0.95
CA LYS A 70 25.16 23.58 0.01
C LYS A 70 24.00 22.70 -0.48
N GLY A 71 23.89 22.45 -1.78
CA GLY A 71 22.84 21.61 -2.38
C GLY A 71 22.75 20.17 -1.83
N GLY A 72 23.85 19.58 -1.40
CA GLY A 72 23.86 18.22 -0.81
C GLY A 72 23.26 18.15 0.61
N SER A 73 23.07 19.30 1.27
CA SER A 73 22.69 19.35 2.68
C SER A 73 21.29 18.81 2.96
N ALA A 74 20.35 19.02 2.03
CA ALA A 74 18.99 18.50 2.18
C ALA A 74 18.96 16.97 2.01
N ALA A 75 19.78 16.41 1.11
CA ALA A 75 19.86 14.97 0.91
C ALA A 75 20.41 14.25 2.16
N TRP A 76 21.46 14.81 2.79
CA TRP A 76 21.98 14.28 4.04
C TRP A 76 20.96 14.39 5.19
N GLN A 77 20.26 15.53 5.29
CA GLN A 77 19.17 15.70 6.26
C GLN A 77 18.08 14.64 6.07
N ALA A 78 17.64 14.41 4.83
CA ALA A 78 16.64 13.39 4.53
C ALA A 78 17.13 11.99 4.92
N ALA A 79 18.38 11.63 4.61
CA ALA A 79 18.96 10.34 4.98
C ALA A 79 19.00 10.15 6.51
N ARG A 80 19.43 11.18 7.26
CA ARG A 80 19.46 11.16 8.72
C ARG A 80 18.05 11.09 9.31
N LEU A 81 17.10 11.85 8.76
CA LEU A 81 15.71 11.84 9.19
C LEU A 81 15.07 10.46 9.02
N LEU A 82 15.31 9.80 7.88
CA LEU A 82 14.85 8.42 7.65
C LEU A 82 15.44 7.43 8.66
N GLN A 83 16.74 7.54 8.95
CA GLN A 83 17.39 6.72 9.97
C GLN A 83 16.78 6.96 11.36
N THR A 84 16.56 8.22 11.74
CA THR A 84 15.93 8.61 13.01
C THR A 84 14.51 8.04 13.11
N VAL A 85 13.69 8.18 12.06
CA VAL A 85 12.32 7.65 12.04
C VAL A 85 12.29 6.13 12.18
N ILE A 86 13.16 5.42 11.46
CA ILE A 86 13.21 3.95 11.48
C ILE A 86 13.74 3.42 12.82
N THR A 87 14.74 4.08 13.41
CA THR A 87 15.41 3.61 14.63
C THR A 87 14.76 4.10 15.91
N GLY A 88 14.01 5.20 15.87
CA GLY A 88 13.53 5.89 17.08
C GLY A 88 14.65 6.59 17.86
N ILE A 89 15.83 6.76 17.27
CA ILE A 89 16.98 7.40 17.91
C ILE A 89 17.12 8.82 17.38
N ILE A 90 16.95 9.81 18.24
CA ILE A 90 17.14 11.22 17.92
C ILE A 90 18.56 11.60 18.33
N PRO A 91 19.47 11.81 17.36
CA PRO A 91 20.85 12.08 17.67
C PRO A 91 21.02 13.51 18.21
N ARG A 92 21.87 13.64 19.23
CA ARG A 92 22.21 14.94 19.81
C ARG A 92 22.83 15.92 18.83
N ASP A 93 22.68 17.20 19.14
CA ASP A 93 23.65 18.19 18.70
C ASP A 93 24.80 18.25 19.71
N ARG A 94 25.98 17.75 19.31
CA ARG A 94 27.16 17.69 20.20
C ARG A 94 27.77 19.06 20.47
N ASN A 95 27.58 20.02 19.56
CA ASN A 95 28.19 21.34 19.66
C ASN A 95 27.20 22.38 20.23
N SER A 96 25.97 21.98 20.57
CA SER A 96 25.05 22.83 21.35
C SER A 96 25.48 22.80 22.81
N ASP A 97 26.47 23.62 23.13
CA ASP A 97 27.02 23.82 24.47
C ASP A 97 26.08 24.63 25.36
N ASN A 98 25.46 25.68 24.80
CA ASN A 98 24.40 26.44 25.43
C ASN A 98 23.36 26.88 24.39
N THR A 99 22.08 26.63 24.67
CA THR A 99 21.00 27.16 23.82
C THR A 99 20.83 28.64 24.06
N ASP A 100 20.71 29.43 22.98
CA ASP A 100 20.52 30.87 23.08
C ASP A 100 19.24 31.21 23.88
N SER A 101 19.38 32.09 24.87
CA SER A 101 18.26 32.58 25.68
C SER A 101 17.16 33.25 24.86
N HIS A 102 17.49 33.78 23.68
CA HIS A 102 16.53 34.37 22.75
C HIS A 102 15.48 33.36 22.24
N PHE A 103 15.75 32.05 22.32
CA PHE A 103 14.82 31.01 21.90
C PHE A 103 13.91 30.47 23.03
N GLN A 104 13.98 31.02 24.24
CA GLN A 104 13.18 30.55 25.38
C GLN A 104 11.66 30.70 25.18
N ASP A 105 11.23 31.65 24.35
CA ASP A 105 9.83 31.87 23.99
C ASP A 105 9.31 30.86 22.95
N LYS A 106 10.19 30.05 22.34
CA LYS A 106 9.85 29.03 21.33
C LYS A 106 9.38 27.74 21.99
N GLN A 107 8.24 27.80 22.68
CA GLN A 107 7.71 26.76 23.56
C GLN A 107 7.47 25.39 22.91
N TYR A 108 7.34 25.32 21.59
CA TYR A 108 7.14 24.05 20.88
C TYR A 108 8.45 23.38 20.43
N LEU A 109 9.61 23.96 20.71
CA LEU A 109 10.91 23.46 20.27
C LEU A 109 11.75 23.00 21.45
N MET A 110 12.42 21.86 21.30
CA MET A 110 13.38 21.32 22.25
C MET A 110 14.73 21.16 21.56
N PHE A 111 15.80 21.62 22.22
CA PHE A 111 17.17 21.64 21.69
C PHE A 111 18.05 20.58 22.39
N PRO A 112 18.08 19.32 21.92
CA PRO A 112 18.76 18.24 22.62
C PRO A 112 20.29 18.26 22.45
N SER A 113 21.01 18.40 23.57
CA SER A 113 22.48 18.22 23.63
C SER A 113 22.91 16.77 23.92
N ILE A 114 21.94 15.88 24.20
CA ILE A 114 22.10 14.44 24.42
C ILE A 114 21.20 13.62 23.49
N THR A 115 21.62 12.39 23.18
CA THR A 115 20.87 11.53 22.26
C THR A 115 19.65 11.00 22.99
N ILE A 116 18.49 11.06 22.35
CA ILE A 116 17.22 10.59 22.91
C ILE A 116 16.84 9.28 22.23
N HIS A 117 16.57 8.26 23.04
CA HIS A 117 16.01 6.99 22.58
C HIS A 117 14.51 7.01 22.87
N THR A 118 13.69 7.00 21.82
CA THR A 118 12.23 7.00 21.95
C THR A 118 11.66 5.58 21.86
N ASP A 119 10.37 5.44 22.14
CA ASP A 119 9.58 4.22 21.86
C ASP A 119 9.15 4.12 20.38
N GLY A 120 9.55 5.10 19.57
CA GLY A 120 9.26 5.20 18.14
C GLY A 120 8.97 6.64 17.72
N ILE A 121 9.00 6.89 16.42
CA ILE A 121 8.65 8.18 15.83
C ILE A 121 7.57 7.92 14.77
N ARG A 122 6.44 8.64 14.87
CA ARG A 122 5.29 8.45 13.98
C ARG A 122 5.44 9.26 12.69
N ALA A 123 5.75 10.54 12.83
CA ALA A 123 6.06 11.44 11.73
C ALA A 123 7.22 12.37 12.10
N SER A 124 7.83 12.94 11.08
CA SER A 124 8.97 13.83 11.19
C SER A 124 8.94 14.85 10.06
N VAL A 125 9.52 16.01 10.26
CA VAL A 125 9.59 17.03 9.21
C VAL A 125 11.01 17.54 9.09
N MET A 126 11.44 17.85 7.87
CA MET A 126 12.65 18.62 7.60
C MET A 126 12.31 19.94 6.93
N SER A 127 13.06 20.98 7.27
CA SER A 127 13.07 22.28 6.57
C SER A 127 14.45 22.56 6.00
N SER A 128 14.49 23.23 4.86
CA SER A 128 15.73 23.69 4.25
C SER A 128 15.51 25.07 3.65
N PHE A 129 16.41 25.99 3.94
CA PHE A 129 16.38 27.37 3.45
C PHE A 129 17.59 27.63 2.55
N GLY A 130 17.37 28.32 1.45
CA GLY A 130 18.38 28.49 0.40
C GLY A 130 18.47 29.92 -0.09
N PHE A 131 19.67 30.31 -0.56
CA PHE A 131 19.84 31.58 -1.25
C PHE A 131 18.90 31.67 -2.45
N GLY A 132 18.38 32.88 -2.71
CA GLY A 132 17.40 33.10 -3.77
C GLY A 132 15.97 32.67 -3.39
N GLN A 133 15.64 32.64 -2.09
CA GLN A 133 14.31 32.27 -1.58
C GLN A 133 13.90 30.85 -1.99
N VAL A 134 14.88 29.93 -1.98
CA VAL A 134 14.65 28.53 -2.32
C VAL A 134 14.49 27.73 -1.04
N ASP A 135 13.24 27.69 -0.58
CA ASP A 135 12.88 27.05 0.67
C ASP A 135 12.07 25.78 0.42
N GLY A 136 12.24 24.78 1.28
CA GLY A 136 11.59 23.49 1.13
C GLY A 136 11.28 22.86 2.47
N THR A 137 10.12 22.22 2.56
CA THR A 137 9.72 21.41 3.71
C THR A 137 9.30 20.03 3.24
N ALA A 138 9.71 18.97 3.94
CA ALA A 138 9.30 17.61 3.64
C ALA A 138 8.87 16.87 4.91
N LEU A 139 7.65 16.32 4.87
CA LEU A 139 7.10 15.43 5.90
C LEU A 139 7.47 13.98 5.56
N VAL A 140 8.03 13.27 6.53
CA VAL A 140 8.29 11.83 6.46
C VAL A 140 7.46 11.13 7.52
N VAL A 141 6.55 10.26 7.07
CA VAL A 141 5.71 9.41 7.92
C VAL A 141 6.34 8.04 8.03
N HIS A 142 6.30 7.43 9.22
CA HIS A 142 6.86 6.12 9.46
C HIS A 142 6.21 5.05 8.57
N PRO A 143 6.97 4.13 7.96
CA PRO A 143 6.43 3.15 6.99
C PRO A 143 5.37 2.19 7.56
N ARG A 144 5.32 2.03 8.89
CA ARG A 144 4.27 1.28 9.61
C ARG A 144 2.84 1.68 9.20
N TYR A 145 2.60 2.96 8.89
CA TYR A 145 1.28 3.43 8.46
C TYR A 145 0.90 2.90 7.08
N LEU A 146 1.86 2.84 6.15
CA LEU A 146 1.67 2.19 4.86
C LEU A 146 1.37 0.70 5.04
N PHE A 147 2.14 0.00 5.88
CA PHE A 147 1.91 -1.43 6.12
C PHE A 147 0.57 -1.72 6.81
N GLY A 148 0.11 -0.84 7.69
CA GLY A 148 -1.21 -0.93 8.32
C GLY A 148 -2.38 -0.76 7.35
N ALA A 149 -2.15 -0.11 6.19
CA ALA A 149 -3.16 0.05 5.14
C ALA A 149 -3.19 -1.12 4.14
N LEU A 150 -2.22 -2.04 4.19
CA LEU A 150 -2.19 -3.20 3.31
C LEU A 150 -3.08 -4.32 3.83
N GLU A 151 -3.57 -5.14 2.90
CA GLU A 151 -4.22 -6.40 3.25
C GLU A 151 -3.21 -7.34 3.98
N PRO A 152 -3.60 -8.04 5.06
CA PRO A 152 -2.67 -8.89 5.80
C PRO A 152 -1.94 -9.94 4.96
N THR A 153 -2.61 -10.57 3.98
CA THR A 153 -1.95 -11.58 3.12
C THR A 153 -0.92 -10.93 2.20
N TYR A 154 -1.25 -9.79 1.58
CA TYR A 154 -0.32 -9.02 0.76
C TYR A 154 0.91 -8.56 1.56
N TYR A 155 0.71 -8.08 2.80
CA TYR A 155 1.80 -7.69 3.69
C TYR A 155 2.73 -8.87 4.00
N GLU A 156 2.17 -10.05 4.29
CA GLU A 156 2.94 -11.27 4.55
C GLU A 156 3.77 -11.70 3.32
N GLU A 157 3.22 -11.62 2.11
CA GLU A 157 3.95 -11.88 0.88
C GLU A 157 5.04 -10.84 0.61
N TYR A 158 4.76 -9.55 0.83
CA TYR A 158 5.75 -8.49 0.75
C TYR A 158 6.91 -8.77 1.73
N ARG A 159 6.61 -9.14 2.98
CA ARG A 159 7.63 -9.43 4.01
C ARG A 159 8.56 -10.56 3.58
N LYS A 160 8.03 -11.64 3.00
CA LYS A 160 8.82 -12.75 2.45
C LYS A 160 9.73 -12.28 1.31
N ARG A 161 9.18 -11.57 0.32
CA ARG A 161 9.95 -11.02 -0.82
C ARG A 161 11.04 -10.05 -0.38
N ASN A 162 10.73 -9.16 0.56
CA ASN A 162 11.67 -8.17 1.10
C ASN A 162 12.82 -8.83 1.87
N ARG A 163 12.54 -9.87 2.66
CA ARG A 163 13.58 -10.64 3.37
C ARG A 163 14.55 -11.32 2.39
N VAL A 164 14.03 -11.97 1.35
CA VAL A 164 14.86 -12.61 0.32
C VAL A 164 15.75 -11.57 -0.37
N ARG A 165 15.18 -10.43 -0.77
CA ARG A 165 15.93 -9.31 -1.35
C ARG A 165 17.02 -8.80 -0.40
N GLY A 166 16.70 -8.61 0.88
CA GLY A 166 17.67 -8.14 1.88
C GLY A 166 18.89 -9.07 2.02
N LEU A 167 18.68 -10.39 2.05
CA LEU A 167 19.76 -11.36 2.10
C LEU A 167 20.62 -11.35 0.82
N GLN A 168 19.99 -11.23 -0.35
CA GLN A 168 20.70 -11.12 -1.62
C GLN A 168 21.51 -9.82 -1.71
N SER A 169 20.94 -8.70 -1.26
CA SER A 169 21.62 -7.41 -1.20
C SER A 169 22.80 -7.45 -0.24
N TYR A 170 22.65 -8.04 0.95
CA TYR A 170 23.75 -8.21 1.91
C TYR A 170 24.92 -8.97 1.27
N LYS A 171 24.64 -10.15 0.68
CA LYS A 171 25.65 -10.93 -0.04
C LYS A 171 26.34 -10.11 -1.13
N ALA A 172 25.55 -9.46 -2.00
CA ALA A 172 26.08 -8.69 -3.12
C ALA A 172 26.96 -7.53 -2.64
N THR A 173 26.53 -6.77 -1.63
CA THR A 173 27.30 -5.65 -1.07
C THR A 173 28.60 -6.14 -0.43
N SER A 174 28.58 -7.22 0.35
CA SER A 174 29.79 -7.80 0.92
C SER A 174 30.80 -8.24 -0.15
N GLU A 175 30.34 -8.94 -1.18
CA GLU A 175 31.19 -9.34 -2.31
C GLU A 175 31.76 -8.12 -3.05
N MET A 176 30.94 -7.09 -3.28
CA MET A 176 31.35 -5.87 -3.96
C MET A 176 32.39 -5.08 -3.15
N MET A 177 32.26 -5.02 -1.82
CA MET A 177 33.25 -4.37 -0.97
C MET A 177 34.60 -5.09 -1.04
N ILE A 178 34.61 -6.42 -0.87
CA ILE A 178 35.86 -7.21 -0.89
C ILE A 178 36.54 -7.18 -2.27
N LYS A 179 35.74 -7.16 -3.35
CA LYS A 179 36.25 -7.15 -4.73
C LYS A 179 36.41 -5.75 -5.33
N HIS A 180 36.20 -4.69 -4.53
CA HIS A 180 36.31 -3.31 -4.97
C HIS A 180 35.41 -2.99 -6.21
N SER A 181 34.20 -3.55 -6.23
CA SER A 181 33.28 -3.51 -7.37
C SER A 181 31.88 -2.97 -7.01
N LEU A 182 31.83 -2.01 -6.07
CA LEU A 182 30.59 -1.32 -5.66
C LEU A 182 29.89 -0.64 -6.84
N VAL A 183 30.67 -0.08 -7.76
CA VAL A 183 30.17 0.50 -9.00
C VAL A 183 30.51 -0.45 -10.15
N LYS A 184 29.49 -0.90 -10.88
CA LYS A 184 29.63 -1.71 -12.10
C LYS A 184 29.04 -0.96 -13.27
N ILE A 185 29.90 -0.48 -14.16
CA ILE A 185 29.50 0.28 -15.34
C ILE A 185 28.77 -0.65 -16.31
N LYS A 186 27.64 -0.18 -16.87
CA LYS A 186 26.89 -0.87 -17.90
C LYS A 186 27.43 -0.43 -19.27
N GLU A 187 27.83 -1.38 -20.11
CA GLU A 187 28.37 -1.10 -21.45
C GLU A 187 27.28 -0.82 -22.48
N HIS A 188 26.10 -1.44 -22.32
CA HIS A 188 24.99 -1.35 -23.26
C HIS A 188 23.65 -1.18 -22.54
N PRO A 189 22.65 -0.56 -23.21
CA PRO A 189 21.28 -0.55 -22.73
C PRO A 189 20.70 -1.98 -22.68
N PRO A 190 19.57 -2.18 -21.96
CA PRO A 190 18.91 -3.48 -21.87
C PRO A 190 18.21 -3.93 -23.18
N TYR A 191 18.13 -3.08 -24.20
CA TYR A 191 17.60 -3.41 -25.53
C TYR A 191 18.74 -3.60 -26.53
N GLN A 192 18.54 -4.49 -27.50
CA GLN A 192 19.50 -4.83 -28.54
C GLN A 192 19.08 -4.24 -29.89
N GLY A 193 20.07 -3.95 -30.75
CA GLY A 193 19.83 -3.53 -32.14
C GLY A 193 18.95 -2.28 -32.25
N ASP A 194 17.98 -2.35 -33.15
CA ASP A 194 17.04 -1.29 -33.50
C ASP A 194 15.78 -1.24 -32.62
N MET A 195 15.73 -2.01 -31.53
CA MET A 195 14.56 -2.07 -30.64
C MET A 195 14.36 -0.81 -29.77
N GLU A 196 15.26 0.17 -29.82
CA GLU A 196 15.14 1.38 -29.00
C GLU A 196 13.79 2.08 -29.20
N GLY A 197 13.39 2.33 -30.45
CA GLY A 197 12.12 2.95 -30.76
C GLY A 197 10.92 2.11 -30.29
N THR A 198 10.95 0.80 -30.53
CA THR A 198 9.83 -0.09 -30.16
C THR A 198 9.70 -0.27 -28.65
N VAL A 199 10.80 -0.20 -27.89
CA VAL A 199 10.77 -0.23 -26.42
C VAL A 199 10.31 1.11 -25.85
N LEU A 200 10.88 2.23 -26.30
CA LEU A 200 10.58 3.56 -25.75
C LEU A 200 9.13 3.99 -26.05
N LEU A 201 8.56 3.56 -27.18
CA LEU A 201 7.18 3.87 -27.57
C LEU A 201 6.16 2.85 -27.05
N ASN A 202 6.59 1.82 -26.32
CA ASN A 202 5.70 0.78 -25.78
C ASN A 202 5.65 0.81 -24.26
N SER A 203 4.57 1.37 -23.71
CA SER A 203 4.32 1.46 -22.26
C SER A 203 4.22 0.09 -21.56
N MET A 204 4.00 -0.98 -22.32
CA MET A 204 3.90 -2.36 -21.84
C MET A 204 5.22 -3.14 -21.94
N ALA A 205 6.25 -2.59 -22.59
CA ALA A 205 7.54 -3.25 -22.70
C ALA A 205 8.18 -3.46 -21.31
N ARG A 206 8.62 -4.69 -21.02
CA ARG A 206 9.35 -5.04 -19.79
C ARG A 206 10.57 -5.88 -20.11
N ALA A 207 11.69 -5.60 -19.46
CA ALA A 207 12.87 -6.45 -19.52
C ALA A 207 12.65 -7.72 -18.69
N SER A 208 13.17 -8.84 -19.16
CA SER A 208 13.12 -10.13 -18.47
C SER A 208 14.53 -10.57 -18.08
N PHE A 209 14.66 -11.29 -16.97
CA PHE A 209 15.94 -11.87 -16.57
C PHE A 209 16.27 -13.06 -17.47
N ASP A 210 17.45 -13.05 -18.07
CA ASP A 210 18.01 -14.18 -18.81
C ASP A 210 18.98 -14.96 -17.90
N PRO A 211 18.65 -16.19 -17.50
CA PRO A 211 19.51 -17.02 -16.66
C PRO A 211 20.85 -17.38 -17.30
N LYS A 212 20.95 -17.39 -18.64
CA LYS A 212 22.18 -17.76 -19.35
C LYS A 212 23.23 -16.66 -19.26
N THR A 213 22.80 -15.42 -19.46
CA THR A 213 23.69 -14.25 -19.41
C THR A 213 23.75 -13.61 -18.03
N GLY A 214 22.81 -13.92 -17.14
CA GLY A 214 22.69 -13.31 -15.82
C GLY A 214 22.27 -11.83 -15.87
N LYS A 215 21.68 -11.38 -16.99
CA LYS A 215 21.33 -9.98 -17.25
C LYS A 215 19.83 -9.84 -17.51
N TYR A 216 19.31 -8.63 -17.29
CA TYR A 216 17.96 -8.26 -17.73
C TYR A 216 18.06 -7.67 -19.14
N SER A 217 17.25 -8.17 -20.07
CA SER A 217 17.15 -7.66 -21.44
C SER A 217 15.72 -7.65 -21.94
N PHE A 218 15.44 -6.78 -22.91
CA PHE A 218 14.21 -6.83 -23.69
C PHE A 218 14.27 -7.97 -24.70
N GLN A 219 13.16 -8.69 -24.84
CA GLN A 219 13.00 -9.74 -25.83
C GLN A 219 12.50 -9.14 -27.15
N SER A 220 12.81 -9.79 -28.28
CA SER A 220 12.35 -9.35 -29.60
C SER A 220 10.82 -9.26 -29.70
N LYS A 221 10.11 -10.14 -28.99
CA LYS A 221 8.65 -10.08 -28.85
C LYS A 221 8.26 -9.29 -27.62
N LEU A 222 7.85 -8.04 -27.82
CA LEU A 222 7.32 -7.16 -26.78
C LEU A 222 5.81 -7.36 -26.61
N ALA A 223 5.32 -7.31 -25.38
CA ALA A 223 3.88 -7.23 -25.11
C ALA A 223 3.36 -5.87 -25.56
N THR A 224 2.29 -5.83 -26.35
CA THR A 224 1.66 -4.59 -26.85
C THR A 224 0.26 -4.37 -26.29
N SER A 225 -0.28 -5.36 -25.58
CA SER A 225 -1.57 -5.30 -24.90
C SER A 225 -1.40 -5.74 -23.44
N PRO A 226 -2.26 -5.25 -22.52
CA PRO A 226 -2.32 -5.81 -21.18
C PRO A 226 -2.66 -7.30 -21.26
N PRO A 227 -2.03 -8.15 -20.43
CA PRO A 227 -2.47 -9.53 -20.30
C PRO A 227 -3.92 -9.50 -19.81
N ILE A 228 -4.84 -9.89 -20.68
CA ILE A 228 -6.23 -10.12 -20.30
C ILE A 228 -6.30 -11.51 -19.72
N ASP A 229 -6.70 -11.62 -18.45
CA ASP A 229 -6.99 -12.91 -17.85
C ASP A 229 -8.29 -13.47 -18.45
N ALA A 230 -8.13 -14.20 -19.56
CA ALA A 230 -9.23 -14.84 -20.27
C ALA A 230 -9.51 -16.26 -19.76
N VAL A 231 -8.87 -16.72 -18.67
CA VAL A 231 -9.07 -18.07 -18.12
C VAL A 231 -10.57 -18.32 -17.88
N ASN A 232 -11.29 -17.30 -17.42
CA ASN A 232 -12.71 -17.38 -17.14
C ASN A 232 -13.61 -17.10 -18.36
N VAL A 233 -13.10 -16.44 -19.40
CA VAL A 233 -13.86 -16.23 -20.65
C VAL A 233 -14.19 -17.58 -21.29
N LYS A 234 -13.23 -18.51 -21.26
CA LYS A 234 -13.46 -19.88 -21.76
C LYS A 234 -14.50 -20.62 -20.93
N ALA A 235 -14.46 -20.51 -19.60
CA ALA A 235 -15.46 -21.13 -18.73
C ALA A 235 -16.87 -20.55 -18.96
N VAL A 236 -16.98 -19.24 -19.21
CA VAL A 236 -18.26 -18.59 -19.55
C VAL A 236 -18.71 -18.99 -20.95
N SER A 237 -17.84 -18.97 -21.96
CA SER A 237 -18.20 -19.36 -23.33
C SER A 237 -18.61 -20.82 -23.37
N GLU A 238 -17.90 -21.73 -22.71
CA GLU A 238 -18.25 -23.16 -22.64
C GLU A 238 -19.62 -23.39 -21.99
N ILE A 239 -20.09 -22.53 -21.09
CA ILE A 239 -21.46 -22.63 -20.53
C ILE A 239 -22.51 -22.20 -21.55
N PHE A 240 -22.19 -21.25 -22.43
CA PHE A 240 -23.07 -20.83 -23.53
C PHE A 240 -23.00 -21.77 -24.75
N ASP A 241 -21.83 -22.37 -25.02
CA ASP A 241 -21.52 -23.24 -26.16
C ASP A 241 -21.85 -24.70 -25.88
N ALA A 242 -21.70 -25.16 -24.63
CA ALA A 242 -22.30 -26.41 -24.22
C ALA A 242 -23.80 -26.27 -24.44
N ASN A 243 -24.40 -27.30 -25.00
CA ASN A 243 -25.83 -27.50 -25.16
C ASN A 243 -26.65 -27.44 -23.83
N ALA A 244 -26.19 -26.74 -22.79
CA ALA A 244 -26.91 -26.41 -21.57
C ALA A 244 -28.26 -25.74 -21.82
N PHE A 245 -28.44 -25.12 -22.99
CA PHE A 245 -29.71 -24.55 -23.45
C PHE A 245 -30.39 -25.35 -24.58
N SER A 246 -29.84 -26.49 -25.04
CA SER A 246 -30.36 -27.18 -26.23
C SER A 246 -31.59 -28.05 -25.97
N GLU A 247 -31.96 -28.32 -24.71
CA GLU A 247 -33.19 -29.06 -24.40
C GLU A 247 -34.24 -28.26 -23.61
N THR A 248 -33.86 -27.15 -22.95
CA THR A 248 -34.80 -26.23 -22.27
C THR A 248 -34.18 -24.83 -22.12
N SER A 249 -34.94 -23.78 -22.46
CA SER A 249 -34.54 -22.39 -22.18
C SER A 249 -34.37 -22.14 -20.67
N PRO A 250 -33.41 -21.30 -20.25
CA PRO A 250 -33.21 -21.01 -18.83
C PRO A 250 -34.44 -20.30 -18.25
N LEU A 251 -34.88 -20.75 -17.07
CA LEU A 251 -35.93 -20.09 -16.29
C LEU A 251 -35.54 -18.66 -15.83
N GLY A 252 -34.24 -18.39 -15.70
CA GLY A 252 -33.72 -17.07 -15.31
C GLY A 252 -32.21 -16.98 -15.40
N VAL A 253 -31.71 -15.76 -15.61
CA VAL A 253 -30.28 -15.43 -15.66
C VAL A 253 -30.00 -14.31 -14.65
N GLY A 254 -28.92 -14.45 -13.89
CA GLY A 254 -28.46 -13.44 -12.95
C GLY A 254 -26.99 -13.14 -13.18
N VAL A 255 -26.67 -11.84 -13.30
CA VAL A 255 -25.30 -11.34 -13.45
C VAL A 255 -25.02 -10.38 -12.29
N ASP A 256 -23.83 -10.48 -11.73
CA ASP A 256 -23.39 -9.64 -10.63
C ASP A 256 -21.87 -9.37 -10.71
N GLN A 257 -21.44 -8.25 -10.14
CA GLN A 257 -20.05 -7.83 -10.07
C GLN A 257 -19.85 -7.02 -8.80
N GLU A 258 -18.75 -7.27 -8.09
CA GLU A 258 -18.36 -6.52 -6.90
C GLU A 258 -16.87 -6.21 -6.92
N LEU A 259 -16.49 -5.08 -6.32
CA LEU A 259 -15.10 -4.81 -6.01
C LEU A 259 -14.70 -5.65 -4.79
N ILE A 260 -13.51 -6.27 -4.83
CA ILE A 260 -12.98 -7.03 -3.69
C ILE A 260 -12.97 -6.17 -2.41
N SER A 261 -12.68 -4.88 -2.54
CA SER A 261 -12.68 -3.91 -1.43
C SER A 261 -14.06 -3.62 -0.84
N SER A 262 -15.14 -3.84 -1.59
CA SER A 262 -16.51 -3.57 -1.14
C SER A 262 -17.09 -4.71 -0.30
N VAL A 263 -16.53 -5.92 -0.40
CA VAL A 263 -16.97 -7.09 0.37
C VAL A 263 -16.24 -7.12 1.71
N PRO A 264 -16.91 -6.90 2.85
CA PRO A 264 -16.26 -6.75 4.16
C PRO A 264 -15.88 -8.12 4.74
N SER A 265 -14.96 -8.82 4.08
CA SER A 265 -14.46 -10.16 4.44
C SER A 265 -13.74 -10.21 5.78
N HIS A 266 -13.31 -9.06 6.32
CA HIS A 266 -12.76 -8.93 7.66
C HIS A 266 -13.85 -8.85 8.77
N ASN A 267 -15.10 -8.55 8.40
CA ASN A 267 -16.19 -8.37 9.36
C ASN A 267 -16.83 -9.72 9.72
N ARG A 268 -16.62 -10.17 10.97
CA ARG A 268 -17.14 -11.45 11.47
C ARG A 268 -18.67 -11.54 11.42
N THR A 269 -19.38 -10.45 11.67
CA THR A 269 -20.85 -10.41 11.63
C THR A 269 -21.36 -10.60 10.21
N PHE A 270 -20.74 -9.93 9.23
CA PHE A 270 -21.07 -10.11 7.82
C PHE A 270 -20.84 -11.56 7.38
N LEU A 271 -19.66 -12.12 7.68
CA LEU A 271 -19.35 -13.51 7.35
C LEU A 271 -20.33 -14.50 8.00
N ALA A 272 -20.58 -14.35 9.31
CA ALA A 272 -21.46 -15.23 10.05
C ALA A 272 -22.92 -15.14 9.59
N ARG A 273 -23.37 -14.02 9.02
CA ARG A 273 -24.74 -13.87 8.49
C ARG A 273 -24.89 -14.42 7.08
N ASN A 274 -23.86 -14.31 6.24
CA ASN A 274 -24.00 -14.51 4.79
C ASN A 274 -23.30 -15.76 4.24
N PHE A 275 -22.39 -16.37 5.00
CA PHE A 275 -21.60 -17.53 4.55
C PHE A 275 -21.80 -18.73 5.46
N THR A 276 -21.74 -19.93 4.89
CA THR A 276 -21.71 -21.18 5.64
C THR A 276 -20.33 -21.41 6.26
N GLY A 277 -20.24 -22.29 7.27
CA GLY A 277 -18.94 -22.64 7.86
C GLY A 277 -17.97 -23.25 6.84
N ALA A 278 -18.48 -24.03 5.89
CA ALA A 278 -17.69 -24.63 4.82
C ALA A 278 -17.14 -23.57 3.86
N GLU A 279 -17.96 -22.60 3.45
CA GLU A 279 -17.51 -21.48 2.61
C GLU A 279 -16.43 -20.65 3.30
N ILE A 280 -16.61 -20.34 4.58
CA ILE A 280 -15.62 -19.59 5.37
C ILE A 280 -14.30 -20.37 5.44
N SER A 281 -14.36 -21.67 5.71
CA SER A 281 -13.17 -22.53 5.76
C SER A 281 -12.45 -22.56 4.42
N TYR A 282 -13.19 -22.73 3.32
CA TYR A 282 -12.64 -22.75 1.97
C TYR A 282 -11.98 -21.41 1.62
N CYS A 283 -12.68 -20.28 1.82
CA CYS A 283 -12.18 -18.96 1.42
C CYS A 283 -10.91 -18.60 2.19
N ARG A 284 -10.84 -18.95 3.49
CA ARG A 284 -9.66 -18.72 4.32
C ARG A 284 -8.45 -19.55 3.92
N SER A 285 -8.63 -20.68 3.24
CA SER A 285 -7.51 -21.51 2.77
C SER A 285 -6.97 -21.09 1.39
N GLN A 286 -7.59 -20.10 0.73
CA GLN A 286 -7.14 -19.63 -0.58
C GLN A 286 -5.95 -18.66 -0.48
N PRO A 287 -5.15 -18.51 -1.55
CA PRO A 287 -4.04 -17.55 -1.60
C PRO A 287 -4.47 -16.11 -1.32
N SER A 288 -5.63 -15.69 -1.85
CA SER A 288 -6.28 -14.41 -1.55
C SER A 288 -7.69 -14.66 -0.98
N PRO A 289 -7.82 -14.72 0.36
CA PRO A 289 -9.11 -14.90 1.00
C PRO A 289 -10.14 -13.80 0.66
N PRO A 290 -9.80 -12.49 0.62
CA PRO A 290 -10.77 -11.47 0.24
C PRO A 290 -11.32 -11.64 -1.17
N SER A 291 -10.45 -11.94 -2.14
CA SER A 291 -10.85 -12.23 -3.52
C SER A 291 -11.76 -13.46 -3.58
N SER A 292 -11.42 -14.50 -2.82
CA SER A 292 -12.24 -15.72 -2.71
C SER A 292 -13.62 -15.45 -2.10
N PHE A 293 -13.70 -14.65 -1.03
CA PHE A 293 -14.97 -14.23 -0.41
C PHE A 293 -15.81 -13.39 -1.38
N ALA A 294 -15.20 -12.45 -2.10
CA ALA A 294 -15.89 -11.63 -3.08
C ALA A 294 -16.50 -12.48 -4.20
N ALA A 295 -15.78 -13.47 -4.72
CA ALA A 295 -16.29 -14.39 -5.73
C ALA A 295 -17.54 -15.16 -5.27
N ARG A 296 -17.57 -15.60 -4.00
CA ARG A 296 -18.75 -16.31 -3.44
C ARG A 296 -19.89 -15.35 -3.16
N TRP A 297 -19.59 -14.13 -2.72
CA TRP A 297 -20.61 -13.10 -2.52
C TRP A 297 -21.31 -12.74 -3.83
N VAL A 298 -20.54 -12.40 -4.86
CA VAL A 298 -21.05 -12.15 -6.23
C VAL A 298 -21.83 -13.36 -6.75
N GLY A 299 -21.30 -14.56 -6.51
CA GLY A 299 -22.00 -15.78 -6.89
C GLY A 299 -23.36 -15.94 -6.21
N LYS A 300 -23.46 -15.61 -4.92
CA LYS A 300 -24.73 -15.64 -4.17
C LYS A 300 -25.72 -14.62 -4.73
N GLU A 301 -25.27 -13.41 -5.02
CA GLU A 301 -26.09 -12.36 -5.64
C GLU A 301 -26.57 -12.75 -7.05
N ALA A 302 -25.69 -13.33 -7.88
CA ALA A 302 -26.05 -13.83 -9.21
C ALA A 302 -27.11 -14.94 -9.14
N VAL A 303 -26.97 -15.89 -8.21
CA VAL A 303 -27.98 -16.94 -7.98
C VAL A 303 -29.29 -16.33 -7.46
N TYR A 304 -29.21 -15.38 -6.55
CA TYR A 304 -30.40 -14.71 -6.03
C TYR A 304 -31.20 -14.01 -7.13
N LYS A 305 -30.50 -13.28 -8.02
CA LYS A 305 -31.10 -12.61 -9.18
C LYS A 305 -31.70 -13.61 -10.17
N SER A 306 -31.03 -14.74 -10.43
CA SER A 306 -31.54 -15.75 -11.38
C SER A 306 -32.82 -16.43 -10.91
N LEU A 307 -33.04 -16.54 -9.59
CA LEU A 307 -34.29 -17.05 -9.02
C LEU A 307 -35.47 -16.08 -9.18
N GLY A 308 -35.23 -14.79 -9.43
CA GLY A 308 -36.26 -13.78 -9.71
C GLY A 308 -37.27 -13.55 -8.58
N VAL A 309 -36.87 -13.80 -7.33
CA VAL A 309 -37.71 -13.65 -6.13
C VAL A 309 -37.72 -12.19 -5.65
N LYS A 310 -38.83 -11.74 -5.03
CA LYS A 310 -38.90 -10.39 -4.45
C LYS A 310 -37.89 -10.25 -3.30
N SER A 311 -37.15 -9.14 -3.30
CA SER A 311 -36.24 -8.77 -2.22
C SER A 311 -36.97 -8.65 -0.89
N LYS A 312 -36.39 -9.27 0.16
CA LYS A 312 -36.79 -9.04 1.56
C LYS A 312 -36.06 -7.82 2.16
N GLY A 313 -35.45 -6.98 1.32
CA GLY A 313 -34.63 -5.83 1.70
C GLY A 313 -33.13 -6.14 1.71
N ALA A 314 -32.31 -5.08 1.79
CA ALA A 314 -30.85 -5.15 1.73
C ALA A 314 -30.18 -5.94 2.89
N ALA A 315 -30.95 -6.33 3.92
CA ALA A 315 -30.45 -7.03 5.11
C ALA A 315 -30.73 -8.53 5.12
N ALA A 316 -31.35 -9.07 4.07
CA ALA A 316 -31.65 -10.50 3.95
C ALA A 316 -30.36 -11.33 3.96
N ALA A 317 -30.36 -12.43 4.71
CA ALA A 317 -29.20 -13.29 4.82
C ALA A 317 -29.02 -14.11 3.53
N MET A 318 -27.81 -14.12 2.98
CA MET A 318 -27.47 -14.89 1.76
C MET A 318 -26.91 -16.29 2.06
N LYS A 319 -27.00 -16.74 3.33
CA LYS A 319 -26.44 -18.02 3.78
C LYS A 319 -27.14 -19.24 3.18
N ASP A 320 -28.42 -19.10 2.82
CA ASP A 320 -29.20 -20.18 2.21
C ASP A 320 -28.74 -20.55 0.80
N ILE A 321 -27.93 -19.71 0.16
CA ILE A 321 -27.29 -19.99 -1.12
C ILE A 321 -25.84 -20.36 -0.83
N GLU A 322 -25.50 -21.65 -0.85
CA GLU A 322 -24.13 -22.11 -0.59
C GLU A 322 -23.40 -22.41 -1.91
N ILE A 323 -22.16 -21.93 -2.03
CA ILE A 323 -21.32 -22.13 -3.22
C ILE A 323 -19.99 -22.75 -2.81
N LEU A 324 -19.80 -24.02 -3.20
CA LEU A 324 -18.58 -24.78 -2.96
C LEU A 324 -18.15 -25.49 -4.25
N ASN A 325 -16.86 -25.79 -4.36
CA ASN A 325 -16.35 -26.56 -5.50
C ASN A 325 -16.79 -28.03 -5.36
N GLY A 326 -17.31 -28.61 -6.45
CA GLY A 326 -17.62 -30.03 -6.55
C GLY A 326 -16.36 -30.87 -6.79
N ALA A 327 -16.54 -32.19 -6.96
CA ALA A 327 -15.44 -33.15 -7.13
C ALA A 327 -14.55 -32.87 -8.36
N SER A 328 -15.08 -32.21 -9.39
CA SER A 328 -14.35 -31.78 -10.59
C SER A 328 -13.61 -30.45 -10.42
N GLY A 329 -13.70 -29.80 -9.26
CA GLY A 329 -13.17 -28.46 -9.01
C GLY A 329 -14.09 -27.31 -9.46
N ALA A 330 -15.12 -27.60 -10.28
CA ALA A 330 -16.10 -26.60 -10.70
C ALA A 330 -17.04 -26.18 -9.55
N PRO A 331 -17.41 -24.89 -9.43
CA PRO A 331 -18.32 -24.43 -8.39
C PRO A 331 -19.73 -25.00 -8.58
N THR A 332 -20.35 -25.39 -7.47
CA THR A 332 -21.69 -25.95 -7.39
C THR A 332 -22.53 -25.16 -6.41
N VAL A 333 -23.80 -24.92 -6.77
CA VAL A 333 -24.76 -24.21 -5.93
C VAL A 333 -25.59 -25.22 -5.15
N ARG A 334 -25.68 -25.04 -3.83
CA ARG A 334 -26.56 -25.79 -2.95
C ARG A 334 -27.51 -24.83 -2.26
N LEU A 335 -28.80 -24.98 -2.55
CA LEU A 335 -29.83 -24.16 -1.95
C LEU A 335 -30.35 -24.85 -0.68
N HIS A 336 -30.46 -24.06 0.38
CA HIS A 336 -31.01 -24.45 1.68
C HIS A 336 -32.24 -23.59 2.00
N GLY A 337 -32.94 -23.93 3.08
CA GLY A 337 -33.97 -23.08 3.68
C GLY A 337 -34.98 -22.50 2.68
N GLU A 338 -35.14 -21.18 2.75
CA GLU A 338 -36.13 -20.47 1.94
C GLU A 338 -35.72 -20.41 0.46
N ALA A 339 -34.42 -20.31 0.17
CA ALA A 339 -33.91 -20.29 -1.20
C ALA A 339 -34.27 -21.58 -1.94
N LYS A 340 -34.19 -22.73 -1.26
CA LYS A 340 -34.59 -24.04 -1.81
C LYS A 340 -36.10 -24.10 -2.04
N ALA A 341 -36.91 -23.68 -1.06
CA ALA A 341 -38.37 -23.68 -1.19
C ALA A 341 -38.83 -22.84 -2.40
N LYS A 342 -38.23 -21.66 -2.59
CA LYS A 342 -38.55 -20.77 -3.72
C LYS A 342 -38.07 -21.32 -5.06
N ALA A 343 -36.91 -21.97 -5.11
CA ALA A 343 -36.45 -22.65 -6.32
C ALA A 343 -37.42 -23.78 -6.72
N SER A 344 -37.89 -24.58 -5.75
CA SER A 344 -38.87 -25.65 -5.99
C SER A 344 -40.24 -25.13 -6.45
N GLU A 345 -40.76 -24.05 -5.84
CA GLU A 345 -42.01 -23.39 -6.28
C GLU A 345 -41.96 -22.95 -7.76
N ARG A 346 -40.78 -22.60 -8.26
CA ARG A 346 -40.55 -22.17 -9.65
C ARG A 346 -40.14 -23.29 -10.60
N GLY A 347 -40.09 -24.55 -10.12
CA GLY A 347 -39.65 -25.68 -10.94
C GLY A 347 -38.16 -25.66 -11.31
N VAL A 348 -37.31 -24.96 -10.55
CA VAL A 348 -35.87 -24.93 -10.78
C VAL A 348 -35.25 -26.24 -10.28
N SER A 349 -34.83 -27.10 -11.22
CA SER A 349 -34.18 -28.38 -10.92
C SER A 349 -32.67 -28.27 -10.67
N LYS A 350 -32.02 -27.29 -11.30
CA LYS A 350 -30.56 -27.09 -11.24
C LYS A 350 -30.20 -25.61 -11.39
N VAL A 351 -29.17 -25.16 -10.67
CA VAL A 351 -28.57 -23.83 -10.82
C VAL A 351 -27.11 -24.00 -11.26
N LEU A 352 -26.77 -23.40 -12.39
CA LEU A 352 -25.39 -23.33 -12.90
C LEU A 352 -24.77 -22.00 -12.50
N ILE A 353 -23.46 -21.99 -12.26
CA ILE A 353 -22.73 -20.78 -11.84
C ILE A 353 -21.30 -20.77 -12.38
N SER A 354 -20.80 -19.58 -12.72
CA SER A 354 -19.42 -19.34 -13.12
C SER A 354 -18.90 -18.03 -12.51
N PRO A 355 -18.26 -18.07 -11.33
CA PRO A 355 -17.64 -16.92 -10.71
C PRO A 355 -16.21 -16.73 -11.22
N SER A 356 -15.83 -15.48 -11.52
CA SER A 356 -14.47 -15.05 -11.81
C SER A 356 -14.06 -13.94 -10.83
N HIS A 357 -12.78 -13.90 -10.46
CA HIS A 357 -12.23 -12.88 -9.56
C HIS A 357 -10.75 -12.65 -9.85
N SER A 358 -10.29 -11.40 -9.77
CA SER A 358 -8.90 -10.98 -10.01
C SER A 358 -8.48 -9.81 -9.14
#